data_AF-A0A534JVJ6-F1
#
_entry.id   AF-A0A534JVJ6-F1
#
_cell.length_a   1.000
_cell.length_b   1.000
_cell.length_c   1.000
_cell.angle_alpha   90.00
_cell.angle_beta   90.00
_cell.angle_gamma   90.00
#
_symmetry.space_group_name_H-M   'P 1'
#
loop_
_entity.id
_entity.type
_entity.pdbx_description
1 polymer ?
#
loop_
_entity_poly.entity_id
_entity_poly.type
_entity_poly.pdbx_seq_one_letter_code
_entity_poly.pdbx_strand_id
1 'polypeptide(L)'
;MPPPFCSLLLSSIATYHTITLAMGMVSIVGLAATIAALAMKGPLFSTAPTFVPMYPPPLPPTGVSTSRTCSKCGRTNLATDRFCANCGAPLS
;
A
#
# COMPACT_ATOMS: atom_id res chain seq x y z
N MET A 1 -23.22 -4.79 -65.27
CA MET A 1 -21.99 -4.52 -64.50
C MET A 1 -22.43 -4.21 -63.07
N PRO A 2 -22.02 -5.00 -62.06
CA PRO A 2 -22.42 -4.72 -60.69
C PRO A 2 -21.81 -3.37 -60.25
N PRO A 3 -22.55 -2.57 -59.49
CA PRO A 3 -22.15 -1.22 -59.17
C PRO A 3 -21.01 -1.20 -58.12
N PRO A 4 -20.12 -0.19 -58.16
CA PRO A 4 -18.87 -0.18 -57.40
C PRO A 4 -19.06 -0.19 -55.87
N PHE A 5 -20.23 0.24 -55.37
CA PHE A 5 -20.55 0.21 -53.95
C PHE A 5 -20.65 -1.22 -53.36
N CYS A 6 -20.95 -2.22 -54.20
CA CYS A 6 -21.15 -3.60 -53.76
C CYS A 6 -19.83 -4.26 -53.31
N SER A 7 -18.73 -3.97 -54.01
CA SER A 7 -17.38 -4.47 -53.66
C SER A 7 -16.81 -3.81 -52.41
N LEU A 8 -17.06 -2.50 -52.22
CA LEU A 8 -16.64 -1.76 -51.02
C LEU A 8 -17.36 -2.26 -49.75
N LEU A 9 -18.65 -2.56 -49.83
CA LEU A 9 -19.41 -3.13 -48.72
C LEU A 9 -18.89 -4.52 -48.32
N LEU A 10 -18.63 -5.39 -49.29
CA LEU A 10 -18.11 -6.74 -49.03
C LEU A 10 -16.75 -6.72 -48.32
N SER A 11 -15.84 -5.83 -48.74
CA SER A 11 -14.56 -5.64 -48.06
C SER A 11 -14.73 -5.11 -46.63
N SER A 12 -15.68 -4.20 -46.42
CA SER A 12 -15.96 -3.61 -45.11
C SER A 12 -16.50 -4.65 -44.11
N ILE A 13 -17.44 -5.50 -44.56
CA ILE A 13 -18.03 -6.57 -43.74
C ILE A 13 -16.97 -7.61 -43.37
N ALA A 14 -16.13 -8.00 -44.32
CA ALA A 14 -15.03 -8.94 -44.08
C ALA A 14 -14.04 -8.37 -43.05
N THR A 15 -13.63 -7.11 -43.18
CA THR A 15 -12.77 -6.46 -42.18
C THR A 15 -13.41 -6.39 -40.80
N TYR A 16 -14.69 -6.07 -40.72
CA TYR A 16 -15.40 -5.97 -39.43
C TYR A 16 -15.46 -7.31 -38.69
N HIS A 17 -15.73 -8.41 -39.42
CA HIS A 17 -15.68 -9.75 -38.85
C HIS A 17 -14.27 -10.11 -38.35
N THR A 18 -13.23 -9.82 -39.12
CA THR A 18 -11.85 -10.11 -38.69
C THR A 18 -11.44 -9.31 -37.45
N ILE A 19 -11.80 -8.03 -37.37
CA ILE A 19 -11.51 -7.17 -36.21
C ILE A 19 -12.28 -7.66 -34.98
N THR A 20 -13.55 -8.02 -35.15
CA THR A 20 -14.39 -8.53 -34.05
C THR A 20 -13.82 -9.84 -33.48
N LEU A 21 -13.42 -10.76 -34.35
CA LEU A 21 -12.80 -12.02 -33.93
C LEU A 21 -11.42 -11.78 -33.28
N ALA A 22 -10.61 -10.88 -33.83
CA ALA A 22 -9.31 -10.52 -33.27
C ALA A 22 -9.44 -9.90 -31.87
N MET A 23 -10.35 -8.95 -31.68
CA MET A 23 -10.63 -8.35 -30.37
C MET A 23 -11.15 -9.39 -29.37
N GLY A 24 -12.07 -10.26 -29.79
CA GLY A 24 -12.57 -11.36 -28.97
C GLY A 24 -11.46 -12.32 -28.52
N MET A 25 -10.55 -12.71 -29.43
CA MET A 25 -9.40 -13.56 -29.10
C MET A 25 -8.45 -12.89 -28.11
N VAL A 26 -8.15 -11.60 -28.29
CA VAL A 26 -7.30 -10.83 -27.35
C VAL A 26 -7.93 -10.78 -25.96
N SER A 27 -9.24 -10.54 -25.86
CA SER A 27 -9.95 -10.56 -24.58
C SER A 27 -9.92 -11.94 -23.92
N ILE A 28 -10.15 -13.02 -24.67
CA ILE A 28 -10.11 -14.39 -24.14
C ILE A 28 -8.70 -14.76 -23.66
N VAL A 29 -7.67 -14.46 -24.46
CA VAL A 29 -6.27 -14.74 -24.09
C VAL A 29 -5.84 -13.92 -22.86
N GLY A 30 -6.22 -12.64 -22.80
CA GLY A 30 -5.95 -11.79 -21.64
C GLY A 30 -6.64 -12.28 -20.37
N LEU A 31 -7.89 -12.73 -20.47
CA LEU A 31 -8.62 -13.32 -19.35
C LEU A 31 -7.99 -14.66 -18.91
N ALA A 32 -7.63 -15.52 -19.85
CA ALA A 32 -6.96 -16.79 -19.55
C ALA A 32 -5.60 -16.56 -18.87
N ALA A 33 -4.82 -15.58 -19.33
CA ALA A 33 -3.53 -15.23 -18.73
C ALA A 33 -3.67 -14.67 -17.31
N THR A 34 -4.69 -13.85 -17.05
CA THR A 34 -4.97 -13.34 -15.69
C THR A 34 -5.45 -14.46 -14.76
N ILE A 35 -6.31 -15.36 -15.23
CA ILE A 35 -6.73 -16.56 -14.46
C ILE A 35 -5.53 -17.48 -14.16
N ALA A 36 -4.67 -17.73 -15.15
CA ALA A 36 -3.47 -18.54 -14.97
C ALA A 36 -2.49 -17.89 -13.97
N ALA A 37 -2.38 -16.55 -13.98
CA ALA A 37 -1.58 -15.82 -13.00
C ALA A 37 -2.14 -15.98 -11.58
N LEU A 38 -3.46 -16.03 -11.39
CA LEU A 38 -4.08 -16.33 -10.10
C LEU A 38 -3.80 -17.76 -9.63
N ALA A 39 -3.75 -18.73 -10.56
CA ALA A 39 -3.41 -20.11 -10.23
C ALA A 39 -1.93 -20.30 -9.83
N MET A 40 -1.03 -19.44 -10.31
CA MET A 40 0.42 -19.55 -10.08
C MET A 40 0.97 -18.61 -9.00
N LYS A 41 0.16 -17.72 -8.41
CA LYS A 41 0.63 -16.74 -7.42
C LYS A 41 0.10 -17.07 -6.02
N GLY A 42 1.03 -17.49 -5.17
CA GLY A 42 0.90 -17.43 -3.71
C GLY A 42 0.70 -15.98 -3.21
N PRO A 43 0.99 -15.69 -1.94
CA PRO A 43 0.33 -14.67 -1.10
C PRO A 43 0.59 -13.19 -1.44
N LEU A 44 0.90 -12.84 -2.69
CA LEU A 44 1.18 -11.47 -3.12
C LEU A 44 -0.03 -10.53 -3.11
N PHE A 45 -1.23 -11.06 -2.82
CA PHE A 45 -2.42 -10.27 -2.48
C PHE A 45 -2.83 -10.40 -1.00
N SER A 46 -1.94 -10.91 -0.13
CA SER A 46 -2.16 -10.85 1.31
C SER A 46 -1.96 -9.41 1.76
N THR A 47 -3.04 -8.63 1.76
CA THR A 47 -3.14 -7.29 2.32
C THR A 47 -3.11 -7.28 3.84
N ALA A 48 -2.79 -8.39 4.50
CA ALA A 48 -2.59 -8.41 5.93
C ALA A 48 -1.35 -7.56 6.25
N PRO A 49 -1.49 -6.40 6.93
CA PRO A 49 -0.33 -5.73 7.48
C PRO A 49 0.35 -6.73 8.40
N THR A 50 1.63 -7.00 8.15
CA THR A 50 2.47 -7.74 9.08
C THR A 50 2.53 -6.90 10.34
N PHE A 51 1.73 -7.26 11.33
CA PHE A 51 1.83 -6.75 12.69
C PHE A 51 3.17 -7.22 13.23
N VAL A 52 4.21 -6.43 12.99
CA VAL A 52 5.48 -6.58 13.69
C VAL A 52 5.20 -6.24 15.15
N PRO A 53 5.42 -7.16 16.11
CA PRO A 53 5.29 -6.85 17.51
C PRO A 53 6.31 -5.76 17.82
N MET A 54 5.81 -4.59 18.24
CA MET A 54 6.67 -3.50 18.69
C MET A 54 7.32 -3.96 19.99
N TYR A 55 8.61 -4.31 19.91
CA TYR A 55 9.38 -4.63 21.11
C TYR A 55 9.43 -3.38 22.00
N PRO A 56 9.10 -3.49 23.30
CA PRO A 56 9.25 -2.37 24.20
C PRO A 56 10.73 -1.93 24.22
N PRO A 57 11.00 -0.62 24.31
CA PRO A 57 12.38 -0.13 24.43
C PRO A 57 13.06 -0.77 25.65
N PRO A 58 14.39 -0.99 25.59
CA PRO A 58 15.15 -1.47 26.75
C PRO A 58 14.81 -0.63 27.98
N LEU A 59 14.32 -1.26 29.04
CA LEU A 59 14.04 -0.56 30.28
C LEU A 59 15.33 0.08 30.80
N PRO A 60 15.29 1.33 31.29
CA PRO A 60 16.44 1.92 31.94
C PRO A 60 16.86 1.05 33.14
N PRO A 61 18.17 0.93 33.42
CA PRO A 61 18.67 0.13 34.53
C PRO A 61 17.98 0.57 35.83
N THR A 62 17.28 -0.37 36.44
CA THR A 62 16.68 -0.25 37.78
C THR A 62 17.79 -0.01 38.78
N GLY A 63 18.13 1.26 39.01
CA GLY A 63 19.26 1.59 39.88
C GLY A 63 19.26 3.02 40.38
N VAL A 64 18.95 4.01 39.53
CA VAL A 64 18.85 5.40 39.97
C VAL A 64 17.90 6.16 39.05
N SER A 65 16.59 5.98 39.22
CA SER A 65 15.62 6.98 38.76
C SER A 65 15.66 8.14 39.74
N THR A 66 16.73 8.94 39.70
CA THR A 66 16.75 10.21 40.40
C THR A 66 15.58 11.02 39.86
N SER A 67 14.71 11.46 40.74
CA SER A 67 13.59 12.33 40.38
C SER A 67 13.95 13.75 40.82
N ARG A 68 13.50 14.74 40.05
CA ARG A 68 13.74 16.16 40.32
C ARG A 68 12.47 16.96 40.25
N THR A 69 12.29 17.84 41.22
CA THR A 69 11.11 18.70 41.31
C THR A 69 11.32 19.96 40.49
N CYS A 70 10.37 20.27 39.62
CA CYS A 70 10.40 21.49 38.83
C CYS A 70 10.23 22.73 39.73
N SER A 71 11.20 23.65 39.70
CA SER A 71 11.16 24.90 40.46
C SER A 71 10.07 25.88 40.00
N LYS A 72 9.51 25.70 38.80
CA LYS A 72 8.46 26.58 38.24
C LYS A 72 7.04 26.16 38.59
N CYS A 73 6.78 24.85 38.68
CA CYS A 73 5.41 24.34 38.86
C CYS A 73 5.27 23.21 39.90
N GLY A 74 6.37 22.80 40.53
CA GLY A 74 6.36 21.76 41.57
C GLY A 74 6.17 20.32 41.07
N ARG A 75 6.02 20.08 39.76
CA ARG A 75 5.92 18.70 39.23
C ARG A 75 7.25 17.95 39.39
N THR A 76 7.18 16.73 39.90
CA THR A 76 8.29 15.77 39.88
C THR A 76 8.49 15.21 38.48
N ASN A 77 9.70 15.32 37.94
CA ASN A 77 10.10 14.79 36.64
C ASN A 77 11.28 13.83 36.83
N LEU A 78 11.62 13.06 35.79
CA LEU A 78 12.77 12.18 35.82
C LEU A 78 14.05 13.03 35.71
N ALA A 79 15.15 12.64 36.36
CA ALA A 79 16.40 13.40 36.28
C ALA A 79 16.98 13.44 34.86
N THR A 80 16.64 12.46 34.03
CA THR A 80 16.99 12.43 32.59
C THR A 80 16.21 13.45 31.76
N ASP A 81 15.07 13.95 32.25
CA ASP A 81 14.22 14.88 31.51
C ASP A 81 14.88 16.26 31.48
N ARG A 82 15.18 16.81 30.30
CA ARG A 82 15.77 18.16 30.18
C ARG A 82 14.78 19.29 30.46
N PHE A 83 13.49 19.03 30.25
CA PHE A 83 12.40 20.00 30.37
C PHE A 83 11.26 19.43 31.19
N CYS A 84 10.52 20.29 31.87
CA CYS A 84 9.37 19.87 32.67
C CYS A 84 8.21 19.44 31.76
N ALA A 85 7.70 18.22 31.94
CA ALA A 85 6.57 17.69 31.18
C ALA A 85 5.24 18.45 31.43
N ASN A 86 5.17 19.28 32.47
CA ASN A 86 3.99 20.10 32.78
C ASN A 86 3.99 21.48 32.12
N CYS A 87 5.14 22.16 32.20
CA CYS A 87 5.22 23.60 31.95
C CYS A 87 6.31 23.98 30.94
N GLY A 88 7.09 23.01 30.45
CA GLY A 88 8.15 23.24 29.45
C GLY A 88 9.40 23.93 29.99
N ALA A 89 9.42 24.38 31.25
CA ALA A 89 10.59 25.03 31.82
C ALA A 89 11.80 24.08 31.84
N PRO A 90 13.03 24.59 31.60
CA PRO A 90 14.24 23.79 31.74
C PRO A 90 14.37 23.33 33.19
N LEU A 91 14.70 22.05 33.36
CA LEU A 91 14.97 21.49 34.66
C LEU A 91 16.49 21.62 34.88
N SER A 92 16.88 22.52 35.79
CA SER A 92 18.25 22.70 36.27
C SER A 92 18.49 21.85 37.50
#